data_AF-A0A223DMQ5-F1
#
_entry.id   AF-A0A223DMQ5-F1
#
_cell.length_a   1.000
_cell.length_b   1.000
_cell.length_c   1.000
_cell.angle_alpha   90.00
_cell.angle_beta   90.00
_cell.angle_gamma   90.00
#
_symmetry.space_group_name_H-M   'P 1'
#
loop_
_entity.id
_entity.type
_entity.pdbx_description
1 polymer ?
#
loop_
_entity_poly.entity_id
_entity_poly.type
_entity_poly.pdbx_seq_one_letter_code
_entity_poly.pdbx_strand_id
1 'polypeptide(L)'
;AEFKDLMNLAFFVRIIGLGVLPSVLVAVAKVNYPTWGKGLIQRAMTWGVSLVLLLVPIGLFSSQYASFFRVHKPVRFYINPITPIYSVGKLASIEYKKATAPKDTIYHAKDAVQTTKPSERKPRLVVFVVGETARADHVQFNGYDRETFPQLAKVDGLANFSQVTSCGTSTAYSVPCMFSYLGQDDYDVDTA
;
A
#
# COMPACT_ATOMS: atom_id res chain seq x y z
N ALA A 1 15.95 1.51 -9.24
CA ALA A 1 16.25 2.93 -9.50
C ALA A 1 15.38 3.79 -8.59
N GLU A 2 14.06 3.58 -8.58
CA GLU A 2 13.06 4.34 -7.81
C GLU A 2 13.36 4.53 -6.31
N PHE A 3 13.83 3.49 -5.61
CA PHE A 3 14.16 3.63 -4.18
C PHE A 3 15.27 4.65 -3.90
N LYS A 4 16.23 4.82 -4.84
CA LYS A 4 17.38 5.71 -4.64
C LYS A 4 16.96 7.17 -4.56
N ASP A 5 15.88 7.57 -5.22
CA ASP A 5 15.39 8.95 -5.22
C ASP A 5 14.84 9.37 -3.85
N LEU A 6 14.47 8.40 -3.00
CA LEU A 6 14.05 8.64 -1.61
C LEU A 6 15.25 8.79 -0.66
N MET A 7 16.45 8.36 -1.07
CA MET A 7 17.64 8.38 -0.23
C MET A 7 18.27 9.77 -0.27
N ASN A 8 17.96 10.59 0.72
CA ASN A 8 18.59 11.88 0.94
C ASN A 8 19.34 11.93 2.28
N LEU A 9 20.14 12.97 2.48
CA LEU A 9 20.91 13.14 3.73
C LEU A 9 20.01 13.13 4.97
N ALA A 10 18.83 13.76 4.90
CA ALA A 10 17.90 13.81 6.02
C ALA A 10 17.35 12.42 6.41
N PHE A 11 17.14 11.53 5.44
CA PHE A 11 16.77 10.14 5.68
C PHE A 11 17.82 9.43 6.53
N PHE A 12 19.10 9.52 6.14
CA PHE A 12 20.19 8.89 6.88
C PHE A 12 20.37 9.48 8.28
N VAL A 13 20.30 10.80 8.43
CA VAL A 13 20.39 11.47 9.73
C VAL A 13 19.29 10.98 10.67
N ARG A 14 18.05 10.81 10.17
CA ARG A 14 16.94 10.29 10.97
C ARG A 14 17.13 8.81 11.35
N ILE A 15 17.55 7.97 10.42
CA ILE A 15 17.79 6.54 10.69
C ILE A 15 18.90 6.37 11.73
N ILE A 16 20.01 7.10 11.57
CA ILE A 16 21.14 7.01 12.50
C ILE A 16 20.77 7.60 13.86
N GLY A 17 20.17 8.80 13.88
CA GLY A 17 19.86 9.53 15.11
C GLY A 17 18.72 8.91 15.93
N LEU A 18 17.66 8.41 15.29
CA LEU A 18 16.47 7.90 15.97
C LEU A 18 16.36 6.37 15.98
N GLY A 19 17.13 5.67 15.12
CA GLY A 19 17.13 4.21 15.05
C GLY A 19 18.40 3.61 15.62
N VAL A 20 19.54 3.86 14.96
CA VAL A 20 20.82 3.20 15.29
C VAL A 20 21.34 3.62 16.65
N LEU A 21 21.46 4.93 16.90
CA LEU A 21 22.07 5.45 18.13
C LEU A 21 21.30 5.00 19.39
N PRO A 22 19.95 5.13 19.49
CA PRO A 22 19.20 4.61 20.64
C PRO A 22 19.35 3.09 20.80
N SER A 23 19.39 2.34 19.70
CA SER A 23 19.56 0.87 19.74
C SER A 23 20.92 0.48 20.33
N VAL A 24 21.99 1.18 19.94
CA VAL A 24 23.34 0.96 20.49
C VAL A 24 23.39 1.33 21.97
N LEU A 25 22.79 2.46 22.37
CA LEU A 25 22.72 2.86 23.78
C LEU A 25 22.03 1.79 24.64
N VAL A 26 20.92 1.22 24.16
CA VAL A 26 20.23 0.12 24.83
C VAL A 26 21.08 -1.16 24.85
N ALA A 27 21.80 -1.47 23.75
CA ALA A 27 22.64 -2.67 23.68
C ALA A 27 23.85 -2.63 24.61
N VAL A 28 24.41 -1.43 24.86
CA VAL A 28 25.56 -1.23 25.75
C VAL A 28 25.13 -1.08 27.22
N ALA A 29 23.86 -0.76 27.48
CA ALA A 29 23.34 -0.60 28.83
C ALA A 29 23.48 -1.91 29.63
N LYS A 30 24.26 -1.87 30.71
CA LYS A 30 24.41 -3.01 31.62
C LYS A 30 23.14 -3.20 32.42
N VAL A 31 22.42 -4.29 32.16
CA VAL A 31 21.22 -4.65 32.89
C VAL A 31 21.58 -5.54 34.07
N ASN A 32 21.32 -5.07 35.29
CA ASN A 32 21.47 -5.87 36.50
C ASN A 32 20.19 -6.69 36.72
N TYR A 33 20.28 -8.00 36.51
CA TYR A 33 19.13 -8.88 36.64
C TYR A 33 18.89 -9.26 38.10
N PRO A 34 17.66 -9.06 38.63
CA PRO A 34 17.30 -9.53 39.97
C PRO A 34 17.22 -11.06 40.02
N THR A 35 17.20 -11.63 41.22
CA THR A 35 16.99 -13.07 41.41
C THR A 35 15.66 -13.52 40.80
N TRP A 36 15.58 -14.77 40.31
CA TRP A 36 14.50 -15.26 39.45
C TRP A 36 13.08 -14.97 39.97
N GLY A 37 12.83 -15.23 41.26
CA GLY A 37 11.52 -14.95 41.89
C GLY A 37 11.19 -13.46 42.01
N LYS A 38 12.15 -12.63 42.45
CA LYS A 38 11.96 -11.17 42.53
C LYS A 38 11.79 -10.56 41.14
N GLY A 39 12.53 -11.06 40.14
CA GLY A 39 12.42 -10.64 38.76
C GLY A 39 11.07 -10.97 38.13
N LEU A 40 10.51 -12.14 38.42
CA LEU A 40 9.18 -12.50 37.94
C LEU A 40 8.10 -11.59 38.51
N ILE A 41 8.13 -11.33 39.83
CA ILE A 41 7.18 -10.44 40.51
C ILE A 41 7.29 -9.02 39.97
N GLN A 42 8.51 -8.49 39.81
CA GLN A 42 8.74 -7.16 39.25
C GLN A 42 8.17 -7.04 37.83
N ARG A 43 8.43 -8.02 36.96
CA ARG A 43 7.90 -8.02 35.58
C ARG A 43 6.38 -8.11 35.57
N ALA A 44 5.79 -9.00 36.37
CA ALA A 44 4.34 -9.16 36.48
C ALA A 44 3.68 -7.86 36.96
N MET A 45 4.24 -7.19 37.96
CA MET A 45 3.75 -5.88 38.43
C MET A 45 3.86 -4.82 37.34
N THR A 46 5.00 -4.70 36.66
CA THR A 46 5.17 -3.72 35.57
C THR A 46 4.18 -3.96 34.44
N TRP A 47 3.95 -5.21 34.04
CA TRP A 47 2.98 -5.56 33.01
C TRP A 47 1.55 -5.27 33.47
N GLY A 48 1.21 -5.64 34.71
CA GLY A 48 -0.10 -5.38 35.30
C GLY A 48 -0.41 -3.88 35.38
N VAL A 49 0.50 -3.07 35.91
CA VAL A 49 0.34 -1.62 35.99
C VAL A 49 0.23 -1.01 34.59
N SER A 50 1.08 -1.42 33.65
CA SER A 50 1.01 -0.92 32.26
C SER A 50 -0.33 -1.27 31.60
N LEU A 51 -0.84 -2.47 31.83
CA LEU A 51 -2.13 -2.92 31.29
C LEU A 51 -3.29 -2.12 31.89
N VAL A 52 -3.26 -1.85 33.20
CA VAL A 52 -4.28 -1.02 33.86
C VAL A 52 -4.25 0.41 33.31
N LEU A 53 -3.06 1.02 33.18
CA LEU A 53 -2.89 2.35 32.62
C LEU A 53 -3.36 2.45 31.16
N LEU A 54 -3.32 1.36 30.41
CA LEU A 54 -3.82 1.29 29.04
C LEU A 54 -5.33 1.04 28.99
N LEU A 55 -5.84 0.07 29.75
CA LEU A 55 -7.23 -0.38 29.66
C LEU A 55 -8.22 0.57 30.34
N VAL A 56 -7.83 1.24 31.43
CA VAL A 56 -8.73 2.15 32.16
C VAL A 56 -9.19 3.31 31.27
N PRO A 57 -8.31 4.07 30.58
CA PRO A 57 -8.75 5.10 29.64
C PRO A 57 -9.57 4.53 28.48
N ILE A 58 -9.18 3.37 27.92
CA ILE A 58 -9.93 2.75 26.81
C ILE A 58 -11.34 2.36 27.25
N GLY A 59 -11.52 1.84 28.46
CA GLY A 59 -12.82 1.50 29.01
C GLY A 59 -13.69 2.74 29.26
N LEU A 60 -13.12 3.74 29.95
CA LEU A 60 -13.81 4.99 30.29
C LEU A 60 -14.22 5.80 29.06
N PHE A 61 -13.41 5.79 28.00
CA PHE A 61 -13.65 6.52 26.74
C PHE A 61 -13.98 5.58 25.57
N SER A 62 -14.61 4.43 25.87
CA SER A 62 -14.82 3.36 24.88
C SER A 62 -15.64 3.80 23.66
N SER A 63 -16.63 4.67 23.84
CA SER A 63 -17.45 5.18 22.72
C SER A 63 -16.64 6.10 21.79
N GLN A 64 -15.76 6.95 22.36
CA GLN A 64 -14.86 7.82 21.59
C GLN A 64 -13.85 7.00 20.81
N TYR A 65 -13.20 6.01 21.44
CA TYR A 65 -12.27 5.12 20.77
C TYR A 65 -12.96 4.31 19.66
N ALA A 66 -14.15 3.75 19.92
CA ALA A 66 -14.89 3.00 18.91
C ALA A 66 -15.27 3.84 17.69
N SER A 67 -15.71 5.08 17.90
CA SER A 67 -16.01 6.02 16.81
C SER A 67 -14.75 6.37 16.02
N PHE A 68 -13.68 6.76 16.72
CA PHE A 68 -12.41 7.15 16.11
C PHE A 68 -11.84 6.04 15.23
N PHE A 69 -11.76 4.80 15.72
CA PHE A 69 -11.22 3.68 14.94
C PHE A 69 -12.14 3.22 13.80
N ARG A 70 -13.45 3.46 13.87
CA ARG A 70 -14.38 3.20 12.75
C ARG A 70 -14.18 4.19 11.60
N VAL A 71 -13.98 5.47 11.92
CA VAL A 71 -13.79 6.53 10.93
C VAL A 71 -12.36 6.51 10.39
N HIS A 72 -11.37 6.36 11.25
CA HIS A 72 -9.95 6.42 10.92
C HIS A 72 -9.31 5.03 10.89
N LYS A 73 -9.91 4.10 10.15
CA LYS A 73 -9.35 2.76 9.91
C LYS A 73 -7.86 2.76 9.51
N PRO A 74 -7.35 3.72 8.71
CA PRO A 74 -5.94 3.73 8.32
C PRO A 74 -4.95 3.91 9.47
N VAL A 75 -5.37 4.45 10.63
CA VAL A 75 -4.48 4.74 11.77
C VAL A 75 -3.73 3.49 12.24
N ARG A 76 -4.34 2.31 12.12
CA ARG A 76 -3.70 1.03 12.50
C ARG A 76 -2.41 0.73 11.72
N PHE A 77 -2.23 1.34 10.55
CA PHE A 77 -1.04 1.12 9.71
C PHE A 77 0.14 2.03 10.10
N TYR A 78 -0.07 3.00 10.98
CA TYR A 78 1.00 3.88 11.48
C TYR A 78 1.63 3.38 12.78
N ILE A 79 1.15 2.27 13.34
CA ILE A 79 1.57 1.77 14.66
C ILE A 79 2.87 0.99 14.53
N ASN A 80 3.98 1.60 14.91
CA ASN A 80 5.27 0.94 15.00
C ASN A 80 5.49 0.34 16.40
N PRO A 81 6.08 -0.87 16.52
CA PRO A 81 6.57 -1.75 15.45
C PRO A 81 5.54 -2.80 14.98
N ILE A 82 4.27 -2.69 15.41
CA ILE A 82 3.24 -3.72 15.19
C ILE A 82 2.94 -3.91 13.70
N THR A 83 2.75 -2.82 12.94
CA THR A 83 2.38 -2.90 11.52
C THR A 83 3.46 -3.61 10.68
N PRO A 84 4.76 -3.26 10.75
CA PRO A 84 5.78 -4.01 10.02
C PRO A 84 5.82 -5.51 10.36
N ILE A 85 5.70 -5.87 11.64
CA ILE A 85 5.71 -7.28 12.08
C ILE A 85 4.52 -8.04 11.49
N TYR A 86 3.32 -7.45 11.57
CA TYR A 86 2.12 -8.04 10.97
C TYR A 86 2.25 -8.20 9.46
N SER A 87 2.75 -7.18 8.76
CA SER A 87 2.93 -7.20 7.30
C SER A 87 3.91 -8.28 6.84
N VAL A 88 4.99 -8.52 7.60
CA VAL A 88 5.93 -9.62 7.32
C VAL A 88 5.23 -10.97 7.43
N GLY A 89 4.43 -11.17 8.49
CA GLY A 89 3.63 -12.38 8.66
C GLY A 89 2.59 -12.56 7.54
N LYS A 90 1.89 -11.48 7.16
CA LYS A 90 0.94 -11.50 6.04
C LYS A 90 1.66 -11.88 4.74
N LEU A 91 2.80 -11.26 4.43
CA LEU A 91 3.57 -11.56 3.22
C LEU A 91 4.00 -13.03 3.18
N ALA A 92 4.53 -13.55 4.28
CA ALA A 92 4.88 -14.97 4.39
C ALA A 92 3.67 -15.88 4.11
N SER A 93 2.48 -15.51 4.60
CA SER A 93 1.26 -16.27 4.32
C SER A 93 0.83 -16.24 2.85
N ILE A 94 1.01 -15.09 2.17
CA ILE A 94 0.68 -14.92 0.75
C ILE A 94 1.64 -15.77 -0.11
N GLU A 95 2.94 -15.66 0.13
CA GLU A 95 3.96 -16.43 -0.58
C GLU A 95 3.77 -17.94 -0.39
N TYR A 96 3.43 -18.37 0.83
CA TYR A 96 3.11 -19.77 1.09
C TYR A 96 1.91 -20.24 0.27
N LYS A 97 0.80 -19.49 0.28
CA LYS A 97 -0.40 -19.82 -0.51
C LYS A 97 -0.09 -19.91 -2.00
N LYS A 98 0.68 -18.94 -2.52
CA LYS A 98 1.11 -18.90 -3.92
C LYS A 98 1.99 -20.09 -4.30
N ALA A 99 2.88 -20.52 -3.42
CA ALA A 99 3.71 -21.70 -3.64
C ALA A 99 2.91 -23.01 -3.65
N THR A 100 1.82 -23.09 -2.87
CA THR A 100 0.93 -24.25 -2.80
C THR A 100 -0.21 -24.24 -3.84
N ALA A 101 -0.41 -23.12 -4.53
CA ALA A 101 -1.50 -22.98 -5.49
C ALA A 101 -1.31 -23.90 -6.72
N PRO A 102 -2.40 -24.44 -7.29
CA PRO A 102 -2.32 -25.16 -8.56
C PRO A 102 -1.66 -24.28 -9.63
N LYS A 103 -0.71 -24.85 -10.38
CA LYS A 103 0.02 -24.14 -11.44
C LYS A 103 -0.72 -24.11 -12.78
N ASP A 104 -1.91 -24.70 -12.83
CA ASP A 104 -2.71 -24.76 -14.05
C ASP A 104 -3.21 -23.36 -14.40
N THR A 105 -2.94 -22.91 -15.62
CA THR A 105 -3.40 -21.61 -16.11
C THR A 105 -4.87 -21.72 -16.51
N ILE A 106 -5.72 -20.92 -15.87
CA ILE A 106 -7.14 -20.82 -16.23
C ILE A 106 -7.28 -19.75 -17.30
N TYR A 107 -7.78 -20.14 -18.47
CA TYR A 107 -8.10 -19.19 -19.54
C TYR A 107 -9.43 -18.49 -19.24
N HIS A 108 -9.38 -17.16 -19.11
CA HIS A 108 -10.55 -16.29 -19.00
C HIS A 108 -10.93 -15.69 -20.37
N ALA A 109 -12.16 -15.17 -20.51
CA ALA A 109 -12.69 -14.54 -21.74
C ALA A 109 -12.59 -15.39 -23.02
N LYS A 110 -13.07 -16.63 -22.95
CA LYS A 110 -13.08 -17.59 -24.08
C LYS A 110 -14.07 -17.24 -25.20
N ASP A 111 -14.92 -16.24 -24.97
CA ASP A 111 -15.94 -15.72 -25.88
C ASP A 111 -15.40 -14.66 -26.86
N ALA A 112 -14.14 -14.24 -26.71
CA ALA A 112 -13.49 -13.34 -27.64
C ALA A 112 -13.26 -14.03 -29.01
N VAL A 113 -14.12 -13.72 -29.99
CA VAL A 113 -14.05 -14.27 -31.35
C VAL A 113 -13.74 -13.18 -32.37
N GLN A 114 -12.78 -13.45 -33.26
CA GLN A 114 -12.52 -12.57 -34.40
C GLN A 114 -13.57 -12.81 -35.50
N THR A 115 -14.50 -11.86 -35.66
CA THR A 115 -15.64 -11.96 -36.59
C THR A 115 -15.32 -11.60 -38.05
N THR A 116 -14.17 -10.98 -38.32
CA THR A 116 -13.78 -10.52 -39.67
C THR A 116 -12.39 -11.01 -40.04
N LYS A 117 -12.22 -11.49 -41.28
CA LYS A 117 -10.91 -11.99 -41.75
C LYS A 117 -9.93 -10.81 -41.89
N PRO A 118 -8.65 -10.96 -41.53
CA PRO A 118 -7.66 -9.89 -41.67
C PRO A 118 -7.53 -9.35 -43.09
N SER A 119 -7.75 -10.18 -44.12
CA SER A 119 -7.71 -9.80 -45.54
C SER A 119 -8.86 -8.90 -45.98
N GLU A 120 -9.97 -8.88 -45.23
CA GLU A 120 -11.20 -8.15 -45.57
C GLU A 120 -11.23 -6.75 -44.93
N ARG A 121 -10.17 -6.34 -44.23
CA ARG A 121 -10.10 -5.06 -43.52
C ARG A 121 -8.69 -4.48 -43.52
N LYS A 122 -8.58 -3.16 -43.36
CA LYS A 122 -7.28 -2.53 -43.06
C LYS A 122 -6.74 -3.05 -41.72
N PRO A 123 -5.42 -3.27 -41.58
CA PRO A 123 -4.78 -3.55 -40.31
C PRO A 123 -5.11 -2.45 -39.28
N ARG A 124 -5.30 -2.84 -38.02
CA ARG A 124 -5.53 -1.91 -36.91
C ARG A 124 -4.28 -1.88 -36.03
N LEU A 125 -3.68 -0.71 -35.89
CA LEU A 125 -2.58 -0.46 -34.95
C LEU A 125 -3.14 0.35 -33.78
N VAL A 126 -2.90 -0.11 -32.56
CA VAL A 126 -3.32 0.55 -31.33
C VAL A 126 -2.10 0.67 -30.42
N VAL A 127 -1.90 1.87 -29.87
CA VAL A 127 -0.88 2.14 -28.85
C VAL A 127 -1.62 2.47 -27.57
N PHE A 128 -1.34 1.73 -26.50
CA PHE A 128 -1.88 2.01 -25.18
C PHE A 128 -0.76 2.51 -24.27
N VAL A 129 -0.82 3.78 -23.91
CA VAL A 129 0.13 4.41 -22.99
C VAL A 129 -0.35 4.22 -21.55
N VAL A 130 0.37 3.42 -20.78
CA VAL A 130 0.14 3.29 -19.33
C VAL A 130 0.95 4.36 -18.63
N GLY A 131 0.27 5.38 -18.11
CA GLY A 131 0.90 6.48 -17.38
C GLY A 131 1.36 6.06 -15.97
N GLU A 132 2.09 6.96 -15.31
CA GLU A 132 2.57 6.80 -13.93
C GLU A 132 2.34 8.11 -13.16
N THR A 133 1.75 8.02 -11.96
CA THR A 133 1.57 9.10 -10.97
C THR A 133 0.85 10.40 -11.42
N ALA A 134 0.54 10.56 -12.71
CA ALA A 134 -0.20 11.72 -13.23
C ALA A 134 -1.61 11.81 -12.64
N ARG A 135 -2.07 13.03 -12.36
CA ARG A 135 -3.38 13.29 -11.73
C ARG A 135 -4.22 14.23 -12.59
N ALA A 136 -5.52 13.94 -12.65
CA ALA A 136 -6.48 14.64 -13.52
C ALA A 136 -6.63 16.14 -13.21
N ASP A 137 -6.50 16.53 -11.94
CA ASP A 137 -6.63 17.92 -11.47
C ASP A 137 -5.48 18.84 -11.93
N HIS A 138 -4.38 18.27 -12.44
CA HIS A 138 -3.23 19.02 -12.97
C HIS A 138 -3.15 18.97 -14.51
N VAL A 139 -4.24 18.56 -15.17
CA VAL A 139 -4.36 18.54 -16.64
C VAL A 139 -5.18 19.76 -17.08
N GLN A 140 -4.66 20.62 -17.97
CA GLN A 140 -5.38 21.85 -18.33
C GLN A 140 -6.74 21.60 -18.99
N PHE A 141 -6.91 20.46 -19.68
CA PHE A 141 -8.20 20.04 -20.25
C PHE A 141 -9.30 19.85 -19.21
N ASN A 142 -8.93 19.69 -17.93
CA ASN A 142 -9.84 19.50 -16.81
C ASN A 142 -10.00 20.76 -15.95
N GLY A 143 -9.52 21.92 -16.42
CA GLY A 143 -9.67 23.21 -15.74
C GLY A 143 -8.47 23.62 -14.88
N TYR A 144 -7.31 23.00 -15.05
CA TYR A 144 -6.07 23.44 -14.40
C TYR A 144 -5.56 24.75 -15.00
N ASP A 145 -5.22 25.73 -14.15
CA ASP A 145 -4.88 27.11 -14.57
C ASP A 145 -3.62 27.21 -15.45
N ARG A 146 -2.74 26.20 -15.41
CA ARG A 146 -1.52 26.16 -16.21
C ARG A 146 -1.69 25.20 -17.38
N GLU A 147 -1.24 25.62 -18.56
CA GLU A 147 -1.16 24.75 -19.75
C GLU A 147 -0.08 23.66 -19.58
N THR A 148 -0.47 22.49 -19.06
CA THR A 148 0.45 21.37 -18.74
C THR A 148 0.69 20.40 -19.90
N PHE A 149 -0.19 20.35 -20.88
CA PHE A 149 -0.15 19.49 -22.08
C PHE A 149 -0.32 20.32 -23.37
N PRO A 150 0.55 21.32 -23.64
CA PRO A 150 0.39 22.23 -24.77
C PRO A 150 0.51 21.55 -26.15
N GLN A 151 1.19 20.41 -26.21
CA GLN A 151 1.31 19.64 -27.46
C GLN A 151 0.02 18.89 -27.79
N LEU A 152 -0.61 18.26 -26.79
CA LEU A 152 -1.87 17.55 -26.99
C LEU A 152 -3.03 18.50 -27.30
N ALA A 153 -2.97 19.74 -26.80
CA ALA A 153 -3.98 20.77 -27.09
C ALA A 153 -4.06 21.15 -28.58
N LYS A 154 -3.03 20.81 -29.37
CA LYS A 154 -2.94 21.11 -30.81
C LYS A 154 -3.30 19.91 -31.70
N VAL A 155 -3.66 18.78 -31.10
CA VAL A 155 -3.99 17.55 -31.84
C VAL A 155 -5.48 17.54 -32.16
N ASP A 156 -5.81 17.67 -33.44
CA ASP A 156 -7.18 17.56 -33.93
C ASP A 156 -7.75 16.16 -33.64
N GLY A 157 -9.01 16.11 -33.17
CA GLY A 157 -9.69 14.86 -32.86
C GLY A 157 -9.27 14.19 -31.54
N LEU A 158 -8.49 14.86 -30.69
CA LEU A 158 -8.18 14.38 -29.34
C LEU A 158 -9.43 14.40 -28.46
N ALA A 159 -9.78 13.24 -27.89
CA ALA A 159 -10.81 13.11 -26.87
C ALA A 159 -10.20 13.16 -25.46
N ASN A 160 -10.77 13.99 -24.58
CA ASN A 160 -10.40 14.08 -23.17
C ASN A 160 -11.51 13.49 -22.28
N PHE A 161 -11.11 12.72 -21.27
CA PHE A 161 -12.01 12.16 -20.26
C PHE A 161 -11.70 12.79 -18.90
N SER A 162 -12.60 13.64 -18.40
CA SER A 162 -12.36 14.44 -17.19
C SER A 162 -12.73 13.75 -15.88
N GLN A 163 -13.50 12.66 -15.94
CA GLN A 163 -14.03 11.94 -14.78
C GLN A 163 -13.64 10.46 -14.83
N VAL A 164 -12.35 10.18 -14.67
CA VAL A 164 -11.79 8.83 -14.63
C VAL A 164 -11.14 8.57 -13.28
N THR A 165 -11.42 7.42 -12.69
CA THR A 165 -10.85 6.97 -11.43
C THR A 165 -10.00 5.71 -11.64
N SER A 166 -8.88 5.61 -10.93
CA SER A 166 -8.01 4.44 -10.98
C SER A 166 -8.55 3.30 -10.10
N CYS A 167 -8.21 2.05 -10.45
CA CYS A 167 -8.54 0.89 -9.62
C CYS A 167 -7.83 0.91 -8.25
N GLY A 168 -6.62 1.47 -8.17
CA GLY A 168 -5.87 1.64 -6.93
C GLY A 168 -5.02 2.90 -6.92
N THR A 169 -4.17 3.02 -5.88
CA THR A 169 -3.32 4.20 -5.64
C THR A 169 -1.82 3.89 -5.71
N SER A 170 -1.46 2.68 -6.14
CA SER A 170 -0.08 2.27 -6.42
C SER A 170 0.01 1.51 -7.72
N THR A 171 1.16 1.57 -8.38
CA THR A 171 1.45 0.85 -9.63
C THR A 171 1.30 -0.66 -9.43
N ALA A 172 1.79 -1.17 -8.30
CA ALA A 172 1.75 -2.60 -7.95
C ALA A 172 0.32 -3.17 -7.87
N TYR A 173 -0.68 -2.35 -7.52
CA TYR A 173 -2.08 -2.76 -7.49
C TYR A 173 -2.83 -2.40 -8.77
N SER A 174 -2.64 -1.17 -9.28
CA SER A 174 -3.46 -0.63 -10.36
C SER A 174 -3.17 -1.28 -11.70
N VAL A 175 -1.90 -1.56 -12.01
CA VAL A 175 -1.54 -2.13 -13.31
C VAL A 175 -2.14 -3.54 -13.47
N PRO A 176 -1.94 -4.50 -12.56
CA PRO A 176 -2.55 -5.81 -12.72
C PRO A 176 -4.09 -5.75 -12.73
N CYS A 177 -4.70 -4.88 -11.92
CA CYS A 177 -6.15 -4.68 -11.93
C CYS A 177 -6.68 -4.18 -13.29
N MET A 178 -6.02 -3.19 -13.91
CA MET A 178 -6.45 -2.62 -15.20
C MET A 178 -6.48 -3.65 -16.33
N PHE A 179 -5.62 -4.66 -16.25
CA PHE A 179 -5.55 -5.76 -17.23
C PHE A 179 -6.32 -7.01 -16.77
N SER A 180 -6.94 -6.97 -15.60
CA SER A 180 -7.78 -8.06 -15.08
C SER A 180 -9.21 -7.96 -15.64
N TYR A 181 -9.88 -9.11 -15.73
CA TYR A 181 -11.29 -9.19 -16.12
C TYR A 181 -12.25 -8.91 -14.96
N LEU A 182 -11.76 -8.89 -13.71
CA LEU A 182 -12.60 -8.84 -12.50
C LEU A 182 -13.21 -7.45 -12.24
N GLY A 183 -12.66 -6.38 -12.82
CA GLY A 183 -13.06 -5.01 -12.48
C GLY A 183 -12.62 -4.62 -11.05
N GLN A 184 -12.78 -3.35 -10.69
CA GLN A 184 -12.18 -2.81 -9.46
C GLN A 184 -12.75 -3.42 -8.16
N ASP A 185 -14.05 -3.72 -8.12
CA ASP A 185 -14.74 -4.12 -6.88
C ASP A 185 -14.45 -5.58 -6.51
N ASP A 186 -14.19 -6.43 -7.51
CA ASP A 186 -13.91 -7.86 -7.32
C ASP A 186 -12.42 -8.19 -7.43
N TYR A 187 -11.56 -7.21 -7.71
CA TYR A 187 -10.13 -7.43 -7.83
C TYR A 187 -9.42 -7.52 -6.46
N ASP A 188 -8.77 -8.64 -6.20
CA ASP A 188 -7.89 -8.85 -5.05
C ASP A 188 -6.49 -9.24 -5.51
N VAL A 189 -5.50 -8.39 -5.25
CA VAL A 189 -4.09 -8.61 -5.62
C VAL A 189 -3.49 -9.89 -5.02
N ASP A 190 -4.03 -10.39 -3.90
CA ASP A 190 -3.53 -11.58 -3.23
C ASP A 190 -4.09 -12.88 -3.87
N THR A 191 -5.16 -12.80 -4.68
CA THR A 191 -5.84 -13.99 -5.26
C THR A 191 -6.08 -13.93 -6.76
N ALA A 192 -5.99 -12.75 -7.38
CA ALA A 192 -6.24 -12.52 -8.80
C ALA A 192 -5.11 -13.02 -9.71
#